data_AF-A0A660TEK3-F1
#
_entry.id   AF-A0A660TEK3-F1
#
_cell.length_a   1.000
_cell.length_b   1.000
_cell.length_c   1.000
_cell.angle_alpha   90.00
_cell.angle_beta   90.00
_cell.angle_gamma   90.00
#
_symmetry.space_group_name_H-M   'P 1'
#
loop_
_entity.id
_entity.type
_entity.pdbx_description
1 polymer ?
#
loop_
_entity_poly.entity_id
_entity_poly.type
_entity_poly.pdbx_seq_one_letter_code
_entity_poly.pdbx_strand_id
1 'polypeptide(L)' 'MGSRGEIFSSKASTGRRTYFFNVKENRHGDIFLNIVESKKNGESEFERRSLIVFKEDLRNFVDNFNKAVKFIEEH' A
#
# COMPACT_ATOMS: atom_id res chain seq x y z
N MET A 1 -2.30 -5.39 -20.39
CA MET A 1 -0.91 -5.85 -20.33
C MET A 1 -0.65 -6.31 -18.90
N GLY A 2 -0.58 -7.62 -18.67
CA GLY A 2 -0.45 -8.20 -17.33
C GLY A 2 0.86 -7.76 -16.69
N SER A 3 0.76 -7.03 -15.58
CA SER A 3 1.89 -6.58 -14.77
C SER A 3 2.61 -7.81 -14.22
N ARG A 4 3.69 -8.23 -14.91
CA ARG A 4 4.52 -9.39 -14.55
C ARG A 4 4.95 -9.27 -13.08
N GLY A 5 4.43 -10.15 -12.23
CA GLY A 5 4.70 -10.16 -10.79
C GLY A 5 3.71 -9.39 -9.89
N GLU A 6 2.61 -8.84 -10.42
CA GLU A 6 1.52 -8.32 -9.58
C GLU A 6 0.44 -9.39 -9.39
N ILE A 7 0.28 -9.83 -8.14
CA ILE A 7 -0.65 -10.90 -7.75
C ILE A 7 -2.03 -10.31 -7.44
N PHE A 8 -2.06 -9.17 -6.76
CA PHE A 8 -3.29 -8.49 -6.35
C PHE A 8 -3.07 -6.98 -6.39
N SER A 9 -4.13 -6.24 -6.72
CA SER A 9 -4.15 -4.79 -6.61
C SER A 9 -5.55 -4.33 -6.22
N SER A 10 -5.62 -3.47 -5.20
CA SER A 10 -6.82 -2.71 -4.88
C SER A 10 -6.47 -1.25 -4.66
N LYS A 11 -7.48 -0.36 -4.76
CA LYS A 11 -7.30 1.07 -4.56
C LYS A 11 -8.43 1.68 -3.74
N ALA A 12 -8.08 2.67 -2.93
CA ALA A 12 -9.02 3.54 -2.24
C ALA A 12 -8.74 4.99 -2.65
N SER A 13 -9.75 5.71 -3.14
CA SER A 13 -9.58 7.10 -3.59
C SER A 13 -10.42 8.02 -2.72
N THR A 14 -9.81 9.10 -2.23
CA THR A 14 -10.48 10.13 -1.45
C THR A 14 -9.96 11.51 -1.85
N GLY A 15 -10.82 12.32 -2.48
CA GLY A 15 -10.48 13.67 -2.93
C GLY A 15 -9.18 13.72 -3.76
N ARG A 16 -8.13 14.29 -3.18
CA ARG A 16 -6.80 14.46 -3.82
C ARG A 16 -5.82 13.32 -3.56
N ARG A 17 -6.20 12.28 -2.80
CA ARG A 17 -5.33 11.15 -2.46
C ARG A 17 -5.90 9.85 -3.01
N THR A 18 -5.03 9.04 -3.59
CA THR A 18 -5.35 7.66 -3.98
C THR A 18 -4.34 6.74 -3.34
N TYR A 19 -4.84 5.78 -2.59
CA TYR A 19 -4.05 4.71 -1.97
C TYR A 19 -4.16 3.46 -2.82
N PHE A 20 -3.05 2.79 -3.07
CA PHE A 20 -2.97 1.52 -3.78
C PHE A 20 -2.40 0.46 -2.85
N PHE A 21 -3.04 -0.70 -2.78
CA PHE A 21 -2.61 -1.84 -2.00
C PHE A 21 -2.30 -2.98 -2.97
N ASN A 22 -1.01 -3.18 -3.24
CA ASN A 22 -0.56 -4.15 -4.23
C ASN A 22 0.15 -5.30 -3.54
N VAL A 23 -0.15 -6.53 -3.94
CA VAL A 23 0.64 -7.71 -3.57
C VAL A 23 1.46 -8.09 -4.79
N LYS A 24 2.77 -8.16 -4.62
CA LYS A 24 3.71 -8.45 -5.70
C LYS A 24 4.62 -9.62 -5.33
N GLU A 25 5.10 -10.30 -6.37
CA GLU A 25 6.07 -11.39 -6.31
C GLU A 25 7.37 -10.92 -6.96
N ASN A 26 8.50 -11.10 -6.29
CA ASN A 26 9.80 -10.86 -6.88
C ASN A 26 10.20 -12.02 -7.82
N ARG A 27 11.38 -11.95 -8.44
CA ARG A 27 11.89 -13.01 -9.33
C ARG A 27 12.23 -14.32 -8.60
N HIS A 28 12.38 -14.27 -7.28
CA HIS A 28 12.73 -15.41 -6.43
C HIS A 28 11.49 -16.11 -5.84
N GLY A 29 10.28 -15.59 -6.10
CA GLY A 29 9.04 -16.12 -5.56
C GLY A 29 8.60 -15.48 -4.24
N ASP A 30 9.35 -14.50 -3.72
CA ASP A 30 8.98 -13.84 -2.46
C ASP A 30 7.84 -12.86 -2.69
N ILE A 31 6.82 -13.00 -1.85
CA ILE A 31 5.63 -12.18 -1.88
C ILE A 31 5.79 -11.01 -0.90
N PHE A 32 5.44 -9.81 -1.34
CA PHE A 32 5.46 -8.61 -0.50
C PHE A 32 4.26 -7.71 -0.78
N LEU A 33 3.86 -6.96 0.24
CA LEU A 33 2.86 -5.91 0.16
C LEU A 33 3.54 -4.60 -0.23
N ASN A 34 2.95 -3.87 -1.16
CA ASN A 34 3.36 -2.52 -1.55
C ASN A 34 2.17 -1.57 -1.44
N ILE A 35 2.21 -0.70 -0.43
CA ILE A 35 1.22 0.36 -0.20
C ILE A 35 1.76 1.63 -0.82
N VAL A 36 1.00 2.22 -1.75
CA VAL A 36 1.38 3.46 -2.41
C VAL A 36 0.33 4.52 -2.13
N GLU A 37 0.76 5.64 -1.56
CA GLU A 37 -0.03 6.86 -1.55
C GLU A 37 0.34 7.71 -2.76
N SER A 38 -0.66 8.16 -3.51
CA SER A 38 -0.53 9.14 -4.58
C SER A 38 -1.35 10.37 -4.23
N LYS A 39 -0.68 11.48 -3.93
CA LYS A 39 -1.30 12.75 -3.57
C LYS A 39 -1.16 13.75 -4.72
N LYS A 40 -2.26 14.36 -5.14
CA LYS A 40 -2.27 15.43 -6.14
C LYS A 40 -1.92 16.77 -5.47
N ASN A 41 -0.74 17.32 -5.75
CA ASN A 41 -0.25 18.59 -5.18
C ASN A 41 -0.56 19.81 -6.08
N GLY A 42 -0.81 19.62 -7.37
CA GLY A 42 -1.20 20.67 -8.34
C GLY A 42 -2.05 20.12 -9.49
N GLU A 43 -2.20 20.85 -10.60
CA GLU A 43 -2.99 20.37 -11.76
C GLU A 43 -2.39 19.10 -12.38
N SER A 44 -1.06 19.01 -12.43
CA SER A 44 -0.31 17.94 -13.09
C SER A 44 0.73 17.24 -12.21
N GLU A 45 0.91 17.67 -10.96
CA GLU A 45 1.93 17.13 -10.06
C GLU A 45 1.34 16.12 -9.07
N PHE A 46 1.90 14.91 -9.07
CA PHE A 46 1.55 13.83 -8.15
C PHE A 46 2.75 13.45 -7.30
N GLU A 47 2.62 13.61 -5.99
CA GLU A 47 3.57 13.09 -5.01
C GLU A 47 3.22 11.64 -4.72
N ARG A 48 4.18 10.74 -4.91
CA ARG A 48 4.03 9.32 -4.62
C ARG A 48 4.91 8.91 -3.46
N ARG A 49 4.31 8.27 -2.47
CA ARG A 49 5.01 7.65 -1.34
C ARG A 49 4.73 6.17 -1.35
N SER A 50 5.77 5.35 -1.23
CA SER A 50 5.68 3.89 -1.32
C SER A 50 6.22 3.28 -0.05
N LEU A 51 5.49 2.32 0.49
CA LEU A 51 5.90 1.48 1.62
C LEU A 51 5.85 0.02 1.17
N ILE A 52 6.96 -0.69 1.36
CA ILE A 52 7.08 -2.12 1.07
C ILE A 52 7.16 -2.88 2.39
N VAL A 53 6.39 -3.94 2.51
CA VAL A 53 6.38 -4.85 3.67
C VAL A 53 6.51 -6.28 3.16
N PHE A 54 7.59 -6.95 3.54
CA PHE A 54 7.82 -8.35 3.18
C PHE A 54 6.93 -9.28 4.00
N LYS A 55 6.67 -10.48 3.47
CA LYS A 55 5.81 -11.49 4.11
C LYS A 55 6.23 -11.83 5.55
N GLU A 56 7.54 -11.85 5.84
CA GLU A 56 8.08 -12.13 7.17
C GLU A 56 7.68 -11.08 8.22
N ASP A 57 7.61 -9.81 7.82
CA ASP A 57 7.26 -8.69 8.71
C ASP A 57 5.74 -8.41 8.72
N LEU A 58 5.00 -8.97 7.77
CA LEU A 58 3.61 -8.61 7.51
C LEU A 58 2.70 -8.76 8.74
N ARG A 59 2.90 -9.82 9.53
CA ARG A 59 2.10 -10.07 10.73
C ARG A 59 2.27 -8.96 11.76
N ASN A 60 3.52 -8.63 12.11
CA ASN A 60 3.82 -7.59 13.07
C ASN A 60 3.37 -6.20 12.55
N PHE A 61 3.52 -5.96 11.25
CA PHE A 61 3.04 -4.74 10.61
C PHE A 61 1.52 -4.58 10.75
N VAL A 62 0.74 -5.61 10.40
CA VAL A 62 -0.73 -5.59 10.47
C VAL A 62 -1.22 -5.45 11.92
N ASP A 63 -0.58 -6.12 12.88
CA ASP A 63 -0.93 -6.03 14.29
C ASP A 63 -0.79 -4.59 14.81
N ASN A 64 0.31 -3.90 14.46
CA ASN A 64 0.52 -2.51 14.87
C ASN A 64 -0.32 -1.52 14.06
N PHE A 65 -0.56 -1.78 12.78
CA PHE A 65 -1.47 -1.00 11.95
C PHE A 65 -2.89 -1.01 12.53
N ASN A 66 -3.42 -2.18 12.89
CA ASN A 66 -4.75 -2.31 13.48
C ASN A 66 -4.86 -1.60 14.84
N LYS A 67 -3.81 -1.67 15.67
CA LYS A 67 -3.76 -0.89 16.93
C LYS A 67 -3.86 0.61 16.67
N ALA A 68 -3.14 1.12 15.67
CA ALA A 68 -3.18 2.53 15.30
C ALA A 68 -4.55 2.95 14.74
N VAL A 69 -5.14 2.12 13.87
CA VAL A 69 -6.51 2.36 13.34
C VAL A 69 -7.52 2.41 14.47
N LYS A 70 -7.51 1.41 15.36
CA LYS A 70 -8.41 1.37 16.51
C LYS A 70 -8.29 2.61 17.38
N PHE A 71 -7.06 3.06 17.65
CA PHE A 71 -6.83 4.28 18.42
C PHE A 71 -7.46 5.52 17.77
N ILE A 72 -7.40 5.63 16.43
CA ILE A 72 -8.02 6.72 15.66
C ILE A 72 -9.55 6.61 15.66
N GLU A 73 -10.13 5.41 15.66
CA GLU A 73 -11.59 5.25 15.66
C GLU A 73 -12.22 5.53 17.03
N GLU A 74 -11.47 5.33 18.11
CA GLU A 74 -11.91 5.58 19.48
C GLU A 74 -11.78 7.05 19.92
N HIS A 75 -11.09 7.91 19.13
CA HIS A 75 -10.81 9.31 19.43
C HIS A 75 -11.27 10.25 18.32
#